data_AF-A0A920KUL6-F1
#
_entry.id   AF-A0A920KUL6-F1
#
_cell.length_a   1.000
_cell.length_b   1.000
_cell.length_c   1.000
_cell.angle_alpha   90.00
_cell.angle_beta   90.00
_cell.angle_gamma   90.00
#
_symmetry.space_group_name_H-M   'P 1'
#
loop_
_entity.id
_entity.type
_entity.pdbx_description
1 polymer ?
#
loop_
_entity_poly.entity_id
_entity_poly.type
_entity_poly.pdbx_seq_one_letter_code
_entity_poly.pdbx_strand_id
1 'polypeptide(L)'
;MVRSLEAKGWVRRQRRTCPLVAVHQSVGGRQALTSEQEQVMHSFKAIPEGEGMLLWGITGSGKTEVYLQLAEQELAAGRHVLMLTPEIGLIPQLVDRCRRRFGSRVLGKSQRLPGS
;
A
#
# COMPACT_ATOMS: atom_id res chain seq x y z
N MET A 1 27.66 24.48 -12.50
CA MET A 1 27.69 24.60 -11.02
C MET A 1 28.07 23.28 -10.33
N VAL A 2 27.34 22.17 -10.54
CA VAL A 2 27.57 20.89 -9.84
C VAL A 2 28.98 20.27 -10.04
N ARG A 3 29.56 20.36 -11.25
CA ARG A 3 30.90 19.79 -11.56
C ARG A 3 32.04 20.37 -10.71
N SER A 4 31.95 21.65 -10.33
CA SER A 4 32.99 22.30 -9.51
C SER A 4 32.96 21.85 -8.06
N LEU A 5 31.82 21.33 -7.60
CA LEU A 5 31.64 20.77 -6.25
C LEU A 5 32.09 19.30 -6.19
N GLU A 6 31.96 18.56 -7.30
CA GLU A 6 32.55 17.22 -7.45
C GLU A 6 34.09 17.28 -7.46
N ALA A 7 34.68 18.25 -8.18
CA ALA A 7 36.13 18.43 -8.25
C ALA A 7 36.76 18.82 -6.90
N LYS A 8 36.01 19.48 -6.02
CA LYS A 8 36.44 19.82 -4.65
C LYS A 8 36.22 18.69 -3.64
N GLY A 9 35.65 17.55 -4.07
CA GLY A 9 35.34 16.42 -3.20
C GLY A 9 34.13 16.63 -2.29
N TRP A 10 33.39 17.74 -2.46
CA TRP A 10 32.26 18.10 -1.59
C TRP A 10 30.97 17.36 -1.97
N VAL A 11 30.89 16.91 -3.22
CA VAL A 11 29.76 16.14 -3.72
C VAL A 11 30.27 14.92 -4.46
N ARG A 12 29.69 13.76 -4.18
CA ARG A 12 29.94 12.53 -4.93
C ARG A 12 28.66 12.10 -5.64
N ARG A 13 28.69 12.02 -6.97
CA ARG A 13 27.58 11.45 -7.73
C ARG A 13 27.55 9.94 -7.48
N GLN A 14 26.52 9.50 -6.78
CA GLN A 14 26.24 8.08 -6.59
C GLN A 14 24.99 7.71 -7.38
N ARG A 15 25.12 6.79 -8.33
CA ARG A 15 23.96 6.18 -8.98
C ARG A 15 23.38 5.19 -7.99
N ARG A 16 22.27 5.53 -7.34
CA ARG A 16 21.53 4.57 -6.51
C ARG A 16 20.72 3.69 -7.45
N THR A 17 21.06 2.41 -7.53
CA THR A 17 20.06 1.41 -7.90
C THR A 17 18.97 1.50 -6.86
N CYS A 18 17.76 1.90 -7.25
CA CYS A 18 16.61 1.74 -6.38
C CYS A 18 16.50 0.22 -6.16
N PRO A 19 16.82 -0.29 -4.96
CA PRO A 19 16.61 -1.71 -4.73
C PRO A 19 15.12 -1.92 -4.92
N LEU A 20 14.76 -2.80 -5.86
CA LEU A 20 13.44 -3.42 -5.83
C LEU A 20 13.27 -3.89 -4.39
N VAL A 21 12.24 -3.35 -3.72
CA VAL A 21 11.99 -3.43 -2.29
C VAL A 21 12.41 -4.81 -1.76
N ALA A 22 13.40 -4.84 -0.86
CA ALA A 22 13.92 -6.08 -0.30
C ALA A 22 12.74 -6.93 0.21
N VAL A 23 12.67 -8.16 -0.28
CA VAL A 23 11.58 -9.11 0.00
C VAL A 23 11.59 -9.40 1.50
N HIS A 24 10.72 -8.73 2.25
CA HIS A 24 10.33 -9.23 3.55
C HIS A 24 9.29 -10.32 3.31
N GLN A 25 9.57 -11.51 3.81
CA GLN A 25 8.58 -12.57 3.90
C GLN A 25 7.37 -12.02 4.69
N SER A 26 6.17 -12.26 4.18
CA SER A 26 4.91 -11.79 4.75
C SER A 26 4.64 -12.46 6.10
N VAL A 27 4.96 -11.79 7.22
CA VAL A 27 4.71 -12.29 8.59
C VAL A 27 3.39 -11.74 9.18
N GLY A 28 2.61 -10.93 8.43
CA GLY A 28 1.28 -10.49 8.87
C GLY A 28 0.17 -11.40 8.37
N GLY A 29 -0.25 -12.36 9.20
CA GLY A 29 -1.29 -13.33 8.87
C GLY A 29 -2.66 -12.70 8.55
N ARG A 30 -3.35 -13.28 7.57
CA ARG A 30 -4.76 -13.01 7.25
C ARG A 30 -5.62 -13.18 8.50
N GLN A 31 -6.45 -12.18 8.82
CA GLN A 31 -7.33 -12.25 9.98
C GLN A 31 -8.66 -12.90 9.60
N ALA A 32 -9.29 -13.61 10.55
CA ALA A 32 -10.65 -14.07 10.39
C ALA A 32 -11.60 -12.87 10.36
N LEU A 33 -12.51 -12.86 9.39
CA LEU A 33 -13.49 -11.79 9.24
C LEU A 33 -14.63 -11.97 10.26
N THR A 34 -15.20 -10.87 10.71
CA THR A 34 -16.48 -10.91 11.42
C THR A 34 -17.62 -11.16 10.44
N SER A 35 -18.79 -11.60 10.93
CA SER A 35 -19.99 -11.80 10.10
C SER A 35 -20.36 -10.55 9.29
N GLU A 36 -20.24 -9.35 9.89
CA GLU A 36 -20.46 -8.08 9.19
C GLU A 36 -19.46 -7.85 8.06
N GLN A 37 -18.18 -8.17 8.29
CA GLN A 37 -17.14 -8.03 7.27
C GLN A 37 -17.32 -9.05 6.14
N GLU A 38 -17.72 -10.28 6.45
CA GLU A 38 -18.06 -11.30 5.45
C GLU A 38 -19.24 -10.86 4.58
N GLN A 39 -20.26 -10.24 5.19
CA GLN A 39 -21.38 -9.67 4.44
C GLN A 39 -20.92 -8.58 3.47
N VAL A 40 -19.97 -7.72 3.88
CA VAL A 40 -19.39 -6.71 2.98
C VAL A 40 -18.63 -7.37 1.82
N MET A 41 -17.85 -8.42 2.09
CA MET A 41 -17.15 -9.18 1.04
C MET A 41 -18.13 -9.81 0.05
N HIS A 42 -19.27 -10.31 0.52
CA HIS A 42 -20.32 -10.85 -0.33
C HIS A 42 -20.98 -9.76 -1.17
N SER A 43 -21.38 -8.64 -0.54
CA SER A 43 -21.99 -7.51 -1.23
C SER A 43 -21.08 -6.93 -2.31
N PHE A 44 -19.78 -6.86 -2.07
CA PHE A 44 -18.81 -6.37 -3.06
C PHE A 44 -18.82 -7.20 -4.36
N LYS A 45 -18.98 -8.52 -4.27
CA LYS A 45 -19.02 -9.41 -5.45
C LYS A 45 -20.26 -9.19 -6.34
N ALA A 46 -21.32 -8.62 -5.77
CA ALA A 46 -22.55 -8.34 -6.49
C ALA A 46 -22.52 -6.97 -7.21
N ILE A 47 -21.46 -6.19 -7.02
CA ILE A 47 -21.33 -4.86 -7.61
C ILE A 47 -20.96 -5.01 -9.08
N PRO A 48 -21.67 -4.34 -10.01
CA PRO A 48 -21.32 -4.31 -11.41
C PRO A 48 -19.92 -3.73 -11.65
N GLU A 49 -19.25 -4.21 -12.70
CA GLU A 49 -17.94 -3.69 -13.07
C GLU A 49 -18.02 -2.19 -13.40
N GLY A 50 -17.11 -1.40 -12.82
CA GLY A 50 -17.10 0.07 -12.97
C GLY A 50 -17.92 0.83 -11.94
N GLU A 51 -18.71 0.15 -11.10
CA GLU A 51 -19.42 0.78 -9.99
C GLU A 51 -18.59 0.79 -8.69
N GLY A 52 -19.01 1.64 -7.74
CA GLY A 52 -18.31 1.88 -6.48
C GLY A 52 -19.14 1.49 -5.26
N MET A 53 -18.44 1.08 -4.19
CA MET A 53 -19.03 0.83 -2.87
C MET A 53 -18.50 1.81 -1.84
N LEU A 54 -19.37 2.31 -0.96
CA LEU A 54 -18.95 3.00 0.26
C LEU A 54 -18.99 2.02 1.44
N LEU A 55 -17.82 1.67 1.98
CA LEU A 55 -17.73 0.95 3.25
C LEU A 55 -17.74 1.95 4.42
N TRP A 56 -18.90 2.12 5.05
CA TRP A 56 -19.05 2.99 6.22
C TRP A 56 -18.83 2.24 7.53
N GLY A 57 -18.20 2.90 8.49
CA GLY A 57 -18.03 2.37 9.85
C GLY A 57 -17.07 3.21 10.68
N ILE A 58 -17.14 3.06 12.00
CA ILE A 58 -16.29 3.81 12.94
C ILE A 58 -14.81 3.37 12.87
N THR A 59 -13.88 4.22 13.33
CA THR A 59 -12.47 3.82 13.48
C THR A 59 -12.36 2.61 14.41
N GLY A 60 -11.52 1.63 14.06
CA GLY A 60 -11.38 0.40 14.83
C GLY A 60 -12.31 -0.75 14.40
N SER A 61 -13.31 -0.50 13.53
CA SER A 61 -14.22 -1.55 13.03
C SER A 61 -13.58 -2.56 12.05
N GLY A 62 -12.28 -2.43 11.78
CA GLY A 62 -11.56 -3.36 10.90
C GLY A 62 -11.73 -3.12 9.39
N LYS A 63 -12.22 -1.95 8.94
CA LYS A 63 -12.34 -1.62 7.49
C LYS A 63 -11.06 -1.90 6.69
N THR A 64 -9.90 -1.63 7.30
CA THR A 64 -8.60 -1.89 6.67
C THR A 64 -8.44 -3.38 6.31
N GLU A 65 -8.91 -4.30 7.15
CA GLU A 65 -8.80 -5.74 6.87
C GLU A 65 -9.71 -6.13 5.70
N VAL A 66 -10.91 -5.55 5.61
CA VAL A 66 -11.80 -5.74 4.45
C VAL A 66 -11.09 -5.28 3.17
N TYR A 67 -10.47 -4.10 3.16
CA TYR A 67 -9.73 -3.61 2.00
C TYR A 67 -8.56 -4.53 1.61
N LEU A 68 -7.84 -5.08 2.59
CA LEU A 68 -6.74 -6.01 2.34
C LEU A 68 -7.24 -7.36 1.79
N GLN A 69 -8.36 -7.88 2.27
CA GLN A 69 -8.95 -9.12 1.74
C GLN A 69 -9.51 -8.94 0.32
N LEU A 70 -10.16 -7.81 0.05
CA LEU A 70 -10.59 -7.48 -1.32
C LEU A 70 -9.38 -7.40 -2.24
N ALA A 71 -8.35 -6.64 -1.84
CA ALA A 71 -7.13 -6.52 -2.63
C ALA A 71 -6.45 -7.88 -2.87
N GLU A 72 -6.44 -8.77 -1.88
CA GLU A 72 -5.92 -10.14 -2.02
C GLU A 72 -6.67 -10.94 -3.09
N GLN A 73 -8.00 -10.87 -3.12
CA GLN A 73 -8.83 -11.57 -4.12
C GLN A 73 -8.56 -11.05 -5.53
N GLU A 74 -8.51 -9.73 -5.69
CA GLU A 74 -8.21 -9.09 -6.97
C GLU A 74 -6.79 -9.44 -7.47
N LEU A 75 -5.82 -9.42 -6.56
CA LEU A 75 -4.44 -9.79 -6.85
C LEU A 75 -4.27 -11.29 -7.16
N ALA A 76 -5.10 -12.16 -6.58
CA ALA A 76 -5.13 -13.59 -6.88
C ALA A 76 -5.77 -13.87 -8.25
N ALA A 77 -6.70 -13.01 -8.69
CA ALA A 77 -7.29 -13.03 -10.03
C ALA A 77 -6.38 -12.41 -11.11
N GLY A 78 -5.12 -12.07 -10.78
CA GLY A 78 -4.18 -11.48 -11.73
C GLY A 78 -4.41 -10.00 -12.04
N ARG A 79 -5.30 -9.32 -11.31
CA ARG A 79 -5.59 -7.90 -11.47
C ARG A 79 -4.68 -7.03 -10.60
N HIS A 80 -4.75 -5.71 -10.81
CA HIS A 80 -4.01 -4.71 -10.05
C HIS A 80 -4.93 -3.92 -9.12
N VAL A 81 -4.40 -3.47 -7.98
CA VAL A 81 -5.14 -2.72 -6.96
C VAL A 81 -4.43 -1.41 -6.67
N LEU A 82 -5.17 -0.30 -6.67
CA LEU A 82 -4.70 1.02 -6.25
C LEU A 82 -5.36 1.39 -4.92
N MET A 83 -4.55 1.59 -3.89
CA MET A 83 -5.02 2.02 -2.57
C MET A 83 -4.58 3.46 -2.31
N LEU A 84 -5.55 4.35 -2.16
CA LEU A 84 -5.33 5.78 -1.91
C LEU A 84 -5.51 6.09 -0.43
N THR A 85 -4.69 7.00 0.09
CA THR A 85 -4.72 7.42 1.50
C THR A 85 -4.43 8.91 1.59
N PRO A 86 -5.00 9.65 2.56
CA PRO A 86 -4.70 11.06 2.76
C PRO A 86 -3.23 11.29 3.16
N GLU A 87 -2.68 12.44 2.76
CA GLU A 87 -1.23 12.70 2.66
C GLU A 87 -0.44 12.62 3.98
N ILE A 88 -1.03 12.94 5.13
CA ILE A 88 -0.22 13.35 6.30
C ILE A 88 -0.18 12.32 7.46
N GLY A 89 -1.09 11.35 7.54
CA GLY A 89 -1.21 10.53 8.76
C GLY A 89 -0.96 9.03 8.63
N LEU A 90 -1.36 8.42 7.52
CA LEU A 90 -1.63 6.97 7.49
C LEU A 90 -0.78 6.19 6.50
N ILE A 91 0.02 6.88 5.66
CA ILE A 91 0.87 6.23 4.65
C ILE A 91 1.83 5.20 5.27
N PRO A 92 2.61 5.49 6.34
CA PRO A 92 3.56 4.52 6.85
C PRO A 92 2.88 3.25 7.39
N GLN A 93 1.76 3.40 8.10
CA GLN A 93 1.02 2.30 8.69
C GLN A 93 0.34 1.43 7.63
N LEU A 94 -0.25 2.07 6.62
CA LEU A 94 -0.89 1.37 5.52
C LEU A 94 0.13 0.62 4.66
N VAL A 95 1.24 1.28 4.31
CA VAL A 95 2.34 0.67 3.55
C VAL A 95 2.91 -0.52 4.31
N ASP A 96 3.10 -0.39 5.62
CA ASP A 96 3.59 -1.48 6.46
C ASP A 96 2.62 -2.68 6.49
N ARG A 97 1.30 -2.42 6.65
CA ARG A 97 0.27 -3.47 6.57
C ARG A 97 0.23 -4.15 5.20
N CYS A 98 0.27 -3.38 4.12
CA CYS A 98 0.31 -3.91 2.76
C CYS A 98 1.57 -4.74 2.54
N ARG A 99 2.76 -4.28 2.98
CA ARG A 99 4.01 -5.04 2.87
C ARG A 99 3.96 -6.33 3.67
N ARG A 100 3.40 -6.29 4.88
CA ARG A 100 3.22 -7.49 5.70
C ARG A 100 2.29 -8.52 5.06
N ARG A 101 1.28 -8.08 4.30
CA ARG A 101 0.29 -8.96 3.64
C ARG A 101 0.71 -9.44 2.26
N PHE A 102 1.26 -8.56 1.42
CA PHE A 102 1.54 -8.83 0.00
C PHE A 102 3.03 -8.91 -0.33
N GLY A 103 3.92 -8.75 0.67
CA GLY A 103 5.36 -8.83 0.50
C GLY A 103 5.89 -7.83 -0.53
N SER A 104 6.65 -8.34 -1.50
CA SER A 104 7.29 -7.57 -2.57
C SER A 104 6.33 -7.07 -3.67
N ARG A 105 5.04 -7.44 -3.63
CA ARG A 105 4.03 -7.00 -4.61
C ARG A 105 3.56 -5.55 -4.38
N VAL A 106 4.12 -4.83 -3.40
CA VAL A 106 3.72 -3.47 -3.03
C VAL A 106 4.70 -2.44 -3.58
N LEU A 107 4.23 -1.61 -4.51
CA LEU A 107 4.93 -0.42 -4.98
C LEU A 107 4.30 0.82 -4.34
N GLY A 108 5.07 1.56 -3.52
CA GLY A 108 4.62 2.80 -2.90
C GLY A 108 5.27 4.02 -3.55
N LYS A 109 4.48 5.03 -3.94
CA LYS A 109 4.96 6.38 -4.27
C LYS A 109 4.41 7.35 -3.23
N SER A 110 5.28 8.10 -2.58
CA SER A 110 4.91 9.16 -1.61
C SER A 110 5.55 10.47 -2.08
N GLN A 111 4.77 11.55 -2.13
CA GLN A 111 5.21 12.88 -2.55
C GLN A 111 5.94 13.64 -1.43
N ARG A 112 6.86 12.98 -0.70
CA ARG A 112 7.69 13.73 0.25
C ARG A 112 8.53 14.75 -0.52
N LEU A 113 8.17 16.02 -0.42
CA LEU A 113 9.07 17.12 -0.75
C LEU A 113 10.28 17.01 0.19
N PRO A 114 11.52 16.99 -0.33
CA PRO A 114 12.70 17.06 0.52
C PRO A 114 12.65 18.37 1.33
N GLY A 115 13.03 18.28 2.60
CA GLY A 115 12.79 19.29 3.62
C GLY A 115 13.17 20.71 3.23
N SER A 116 12.33 21.64 3.68
CA SER A 116 12.68 23.03 3.97
C SER A 116 13.70 23.12 5.09
#